data_AF-A0A2P8LIY9-F1
#
_entry.id   AF-A0A2P8LIY9-F1
#
_cell.length_a   1.000
_cell.length_b   1.000
_cell.length_c   1.000
_cell.angle_alpha   90.00
_cell.angle_beta   90.00
_cell.angle_gamma   90.00
#
_symmetry.space_group_name_H-M   'P 1'
#
loop_
_entity.id
_entity.type
_entity.pdbx_description
1 polymer ?
#
loop_
_entity_poly.entity_id
_entity_poly.type
_entity_poly.pdbx_seq_one_letter_code
_entity_poly.pdbx_strand_id
1 'polypeptide(L)'
;MRFPAVAWLSELAFCLPGCVMIPYESPEARARIEHDLGIAPADIIGITETNWCYYTYGIAEICHPVQGLGVLTKKGFILSLYQDKSYLPVRTLRVDEVMCAKVTDGRGKPETFYVFTHDDAFMLAPITPRGAINVPMKDKIFDYLLSHQQKVFTGIEGSFVKLTGNRVLRYVTVPGYKPGMAAVDEFAIVNPCLGAQQPEPAAQH
;
A
#
# COMPACT_ATOMS: atom_id res chain seq x y z
N MET A 1 -0.66 -69.36 -15.00
CA MET A 1 -0.81 -67.92 -15.28
C MET A 1 -0.54 -67.15 -13.99
N ARG A 2 0.55 -66.39 -13.94
CA ARG A 2 0.96 -65.51 -12.83
C ARG A 2 1.28 -64.15 -13.43
N PHE A 3 0.60 -63.11 -12.97
CA PHE A 3 0.85 -61.72 -13.37
C PHE A 3 2.13 -61.19 -12.71
N PRO A 4 2.99 -60.42 -13.40
CA PRO A 4 3.90 -59.51 -12.73
C PRO A 4 3.25 -58.12 -12.58
N ALA A 5 3.47 -57.54 -11.41
CA ALA A 5 3.06 -56.20 -11.04
C ALA A 5 3.86 -55.14 -11.81
N VAL A 6 3.15 -54.15 -12.35
CA VAL A 6 3.76 -52.91 -12.84
C VAL A 6 3.65 -51.89 -11.72
N ALA A 7 4.79 -51.59 -11.09
CA ALA A 7 4.93 -50.53 -10.11
C ALA A 7 4.92 -49.18 -10.83
N TRP A 8 3.85 -48.41 -10.66
CA TRP A 8 3.79 -47.01 -11.08
C TRP A 8 4.41 -46.14 -9.98
N LEU A 9 5.65 -45.71 -10.19
CA LEU A 9 6.27 -44.65 -9.40
C LEU A 9 5.62 -43.32 -9.81
N SER A 10 4.72 -42.82 -8.96
CA SER A 10 4.18 -41.47 -9.09
C SER A 10 5.17 -40.49 -8.48
N GLU A 11 5.86 -39.73 -9.32
CA GLU A 11 6.67 -38.58 -8.92
C GLU A 11 5.73 -37.48 -8.41
N LEU A 12 5.51 -37.44 -7.09
CA LEU A 12 4.92 -36.29 -6.41
C LEU A 12 5.97 -35.18 -6.36
N ALA A 13 5.99 -34.35 -7.41
CA ALA A 13 6.65 -33.05 -7.37
C ALA A 13 5.95 -32.18 -6.32
N PHE A 14 6.54 -32.11 -5.12
CA PHE A 14 6.17 -31.18 -4.08
C PHE A 14 6.45 -29.74 -4.56
N CYS A 15 5.46 -29.09 -5.15
CA CYS A 15 5.46 -27.64 -5.28
C CYS A 15 5.27 -27.04 -3.89
N LEU A 16 6.36 -26.81 -3.18
CA LEU A 16 6.37 -25.89 -2.04
C LEU A 16 5.89 -24.53 -2.57
N PRO A 17 4.88 -23.88 -1.95
CA PRO A 17 4.56 -22.50 -2.26
C PRO A 17 5.73 -21.66 -1.74
N GLY A 18 6.76 -21.51 -2.57
CA GLY A 18 7.84 -20.58 -2.30
C GLY A 18 7.24 -19.20 -2.12
N CYS A 19 7.73 -18.44 -1.15
CA CYS A 19 7.47 -17.01 -1.06
C CYS A 19 7.67 -16.41 -2.46
N VAL A 20 6.57 -16.03 -3.12
CA VAL A 20 6.63 -15.44 -4.45
C VAL A 20 7.15 -14.02 -4.24
N MET A 21 8.47 -13.87 -4.22
CA MET A 21 9.09 -12.55 -4.30
C MET A 21 8.81 -11.99 -5.69
N ILE A 22 8.32 -10.76 -5.75
CA ILE A 22 8.09 -10.10 -7.03
C ILE A 22 9.47 -9.78 -7.62
N PRO A 23 9.83 -10.28 -8.81
CA PRO A 23 11.14 -9.98 -9.38
C PRO A 23 11.18 -8.50 -9.77
N TYR A 24 12.20 -7.75 -9.36
CA TYR A 24 12.39 -6.36 -9.84
C TYR A 24 13.85 -5.87 -9.81
N GLU A 25 14.77 -6.66 -9.24
CA GLU A 25 16.17 -6.27 -9.07
C GLU A 25 17.04 -6.58 -10.30
N SER A 26 16.74 -7.65 -11.04
CA SER A 26 17.56 -8.06 -12.19
C SER A 26 17.35 -7.15 -13.41
N PRO A 27 18.35 -7.00 -14.30
CA PRO A 27 18.20 -6.23 -15.54
C PRO A 27 17.01 -6.68 -16.40
N GLU A 28 16.76 -8.00 -16.47
CA GLU A 28 15.65 -8.57 -17.23
C GLU A 28 14.30 -8.21 -16.61
N ALA A 29 14.21 -8.19 -15.27
CA ALA A 29 13.01 -7.76 -14.58
C ALA A 29 12.76 -6.26 -14.81
N ARG A 30 13.82 -5.44 -14.75
CA ARG A 30 13.71 -3.99 -15.03
C ARG A 30 13.26 -3.71 -16.45
N ALA A 31 13.84 -4.38 -17.45
CA ALA A 31 13.44 -4.25 -18.84
C ALA A 31 11.96 -4.65 -19.06
N ARG A 32 11.48 -5.68 -18.35
CA ARG A 32 10.05 -6.04 -18.37
C ARG A 32 9.17 -5.00 -17.70
N ILE A 33 9.57 -4.45 -16.55
CA ILE A 33 8.83 -3.36 -15.88
C ILE A 33 8.71 -2.14 -16.80
N GLU A 34 9.81 -1.76 -17.45
CA GLU A 34 9.85 -0.65 -18.42
C GLU A 34 8.90 -0.90 -19.60
N HIS A 35 8.94 -2.11 -20.17
CA HIS A 35 8.07 -2.52 -21.27
C HIS A 35 6.60 -2.56 -20.86
N ASP A 36 6.26 -3.32 -19.82
CA ASP A 36 4.89 -3.62 -19.43
C ASP A 36 4.17 -2.39 -18.89
N LEU A 37 4.88 -1.51 -18.19
CA LEU A 37 4.32 -0.26 -17.65
C LEU A 37 4.50 0.93 -18.60
N GLY A 38 5.15 0.76 -19.75
CA GLY A 38 5.39 1.81 -20.73
C GLY A 38 6.24 2.97 -20.19
N ILE A 39 7.28 2.66 -19.40
CA ILE A 39 8.11 3.65 -18.71
C ILE A 39 9.48 3.73 -19.39
N ALA A 40 9.96 4.95 -19.65
CA ALA A 40 11.32 5.14 -20.12
C ALA A 40 12.33 4.81 -18.98
N PRO A 41 13.43 4.08 -19.26
CA PRO A 41 14.40 3.70 -18.23
C PRO A 41 14.92 4.90 -17.41
N ALA A 42 15.15 6.03 -18.09
CA ALA A 42 15.65 7.27 -17.48
C ALA A 42 14.63 8.02 -16.62
N ASP A 43 13.36 7.61 -16.63
CA ASP A 43 12.29 8.19 -15.81
C ASP A 43 12.14 7.47 -14.47
N ILE A 44 12.72 6.27 -14.29
CA ILE A 44 12.61 5.49 -13.05
C ILE A 44 13.55 6.06 -11.97
N ILE A 45 12.96 6.46 -10.84
CA ILE A 45 13.66 6.96 -9.65
C ILE A 45 13.94 5.82 -8.66
N GLY A 46 13.02 4.86 -8.56
CA GLY A 46 13.14 3.72 -7.66
C GLY A 46 12.01 2.71 -7.82
N ILE A 47 12.26 1.49 -7.36
CA ILE A 47 11.34 0.37 -7.43
C ILE A 47 11.38 -0.35 -6.07
N THR A 48 10.22 -0.73 -5.55
CA THR A 48 10.10 -1.44 -4.27
C THR A 48 8.84 -2.27 -4.24
N GLU A 49 8.85 -3.41 -3.57
CA GLU A 49 7.59 -4.04 -3.16
C GLU A 49 6.80 -3.05 -2.30
N THR A 50 5.49 -3.03 -2.49
CA THR A 50 4.59 -2.11 -1.79
C THR A 50 3.30 -2.85 -1.46
N ASN A 51 2.90 -2.78 -0.19
CA ASN A 51 1.54 -3.12 0.22
C ASN A 51 0.70 -1.84 0.23
N TRP A 52 -0.53 -1.90 -0.27
CA TRP A 52 -1.45 -0.78 -0.18
C TRP A 52 -2.88 -1.19 0.15
N CYS A 53 -3.61 -0.28 0.78
CA CYS A 53 -5.06 -0.33 0.86
C CYS A 53 -5.63 0.89 0.16
N TYR A 54 -6.68 0.65 -0.62
CA TYR A 54 -7.52 1.68 -1.22
C TYR A 54 -8.75 1.89 -0.34
N TYR A 55 -9.18 3.13 -0.18
CA TYR A 55 -10.39 3.46 0.55
C TYR A 55 -11.19 4.51 -0.21
N THR A 56 -12.45 4.19 -0.48
CA THR A 56 -13.44 5.19 -0.87
C THR A 56 -13.97 5.89 0.38
N TYR A 57 -14.03 7.23 0.35
CA TYR A 57 -14.46 8.00 1.52
C TYR A 57 -15.91 7.67 1.93
N GLY A 58 -16.13 7.62 3.24
CA GLY A 58 -17.45 7.35 3.83
C GLY A 58 -17.89 5.89 3.79
N ILE A 59 -17.15 5.01 3.10
CA ILE A 59 -17.43 3.57 3.10
C ILE A 59 -16.62 2.90 4.20
N ALA A 60 -17.29 2.07 4.98
CA ALA A 60 -16.67 1.28 6.03
C ALA A 60 -16.03 0.01 5.46
N GLU A 61 -14.76 0.13 5.08
CA GLU A 61 -14.02 -0.98 4.48
C GLU A 61 -12.89 -1.45 5.40
N ILE A 62 -12.77 -2.77 5.54
CA ILE A 62 -11.59 -3.36 6.16
C ILE A 62 -10.46 -3.31 5.12
N CYS A 63 -9.31 -2.79 5.54
CA CYS A 63 -8.08 -2.84 4.77
C CYS A 63 -7.69 -4.30 4.50
N HIS A 64 -7.72 -4.69 3.23
CA HIS A 64 -7.10 -5.91 2.74
C HIS A 64 -5.89 -5.50 1.90
N PRO A 65 -4.68 -5.48 2.50
CA PRO A 65 -3.51 -4.98 1.79
C PRO A 65 -3.25 -5.79 0.52
N VAL A 66 -3.22 -5.09 -0.60
CA VAL A 66 -2.78 -5.65 -1.88
C VAL A 66 -1.26 -5.55 -1.89
N GLN A 67 -0.58 -6.69 -2.07
CA GLN A 67 0.87 -6.72 -2.26
C GLN A 67 1.20 -6.67 -3.76
N GLY A 68 2.07 -5.75 -4.12
CA GLY A 68 2.52 -5.57 -5.50
C GLY A 68 3.81 -4.77 -5.57
N LEU A 69 4.04 -4.14 -6.72
CA LEU A 69 5.24 -3.35 -6.98
C LEU A 69 4.89 -1.87 -7.10
N GLY A 70 5.59 -1.04 -6.32
CA GLY A 70 5.60 0.40 -6.44
C GLY A 70 6.77 0.84 -7.30
N VAL A 71 6.49 1.47 -8.45
CA VAL A 71 7.47 2.02 -9.37
C VAL A 71 7.39 3.55 -9.33
N LEU A 72 8.37 4.17 -8.67
CA LEU A 72 8.46 5.62 -8.61
C LEU A 72 9.16 6.14 -9.86
N THR A 73 8.48 7.04 -10.57
CA THR A 73 9.00 7.70 -11.76
C THR A 73 8.96 9.22 -11.60
N LYS A 74 9.59 9.95 -12.52
CA LYS A 74 9.45 11.42 -12.61
C LYS A 74 8.01 11.89 -12.85
N LYS A 75 7.11 11.01 -13.33
CA LYS A 75 5.73 11.35 -13.74
C LYS A 75 4.66 10.84 -12.78
N GLY A 76 5.02 10.00 -11.82
CA GLY A 76 4.06 9.35 -10.93
C GLY A 76 4.65 8.20 -10.14
N PHE A 77 4.00 7.86 -9.03
CA PHE A 77 4.23 6.62 -8.30
C PHE A 77 3.19 5.57 -8.75
N ILE A 78 3.65 4.58 -9.50
CA ILE A 78 2.80 3.55 -10.13
C ILE A 78 2.72 2.34 -9.21
N LEU A 79 1.52 2.02 -8.75
CA LEU A 79 1.19 0.75 -8.09
C LEU A 79 0.84 -0.27 -9.16
N SER A 80 1.47 -1.43 -9.11
CA SER A 80 1.29 -2.49 -10.10
C SER A 80 1.24 -3.87 -9.46
N LEU A 81 0.54 -4.79 -10.11
CA LEU A 81 0.49 -6.20 -9.73
C LEU A 81 1.45 -7.00 -10.59
N TYR A 82 2.01 -8.07 -10.03
CA TYR A 82 2.77 -9.05 -10.80
C TYR A 82 1.92 -10.30 -10.98
N GLN A 83 1.46 -10.54 -12.21
CA GLN A 83 0.59 -11.66 -12.56
C GLN A 83 1.02 -12.25 -13.89
N ASP A 84 1.03 -13.57 -14.00
CA ASP A 84 1.40 -14.28 -15.24
C ASP A 84 2.73 -13.81 -15.86
N LYS A 85 3.69 -13.48 -14.99
CA LYS A 85 5.03 -12.96 -15.33
C LYS A 85 5.08 -11.55 -15.92
N SER A 86 3.97 -10.81 -15.86
CA SER A 86 3.86 -9.43 -16.33
C SER A 86 3.51 -8.46 -15.21
N TYR A 87 3.88 -7.19 -15.39
CA TYR A 87 3.55 -6.11 -14.47
C TYR A 87 2.34 -5.34 -14.99
N LEU A 88 1.25 -5.34 -14.23
CA LEU A 88 0.00 -4.70 -14.61
C LEU A 88 -0.22 -3.43 -13.78
N PRO A 89 -0.33 -2.24 -14.40
CA PRO A 89 -0.59 -1.01 -13.66
C PRO A 89 -2.00 -1.05 -13.05
N VAL A 90 -2.10 -0.72 -11.76
CA VAL A 90 -3.37 -0.64 -11.03
C VAL A 90 -3.77 0.82 -10.81
N ARG A 91 -2.83 1.64 -10.30
CA ARG A 91 -3.06 3.06 -10.03
C ARG A 91 -1.75 3.81 -10.09
N THR A 92 -1.75 4.98 -10.72
CA THR A 92 -0.62 5.92 -10.68
C THR A 92 -0.99 7.10 -9.82
N LEU A 93 -0.32 7.29 -8.68
CA LEU A 93 -0.49 8.48 -7.85
C LEU A 93 0.43 9.59 -8.36
N ARG A 94 -0.15 10.73 -8.73
CA ARG A 94 0.59 11.91 -9.19
C ARG A 94 0.59 13.01 -8.14
N VAL A 95 1.61 13.86 -8.17
CA VAL A 95 1.75 14.97 -7.23
C VAL A 95 0.54 15.91 -7.25
N ASP A 96 -0.05 16.17 -8.42
CA ASP A 96 -1.20 17.06 -8.60
C ASP A 96 -2.52 16.49 -8.06
N GLU A 97 -2.60 15.17 -7.86
CA GLU A 97 -3.78 14.51 -7.28
C GLU A 97 -3.72 14.45 -5.75
N VAL A 98 -2.51 14.48 -5.17
CA VAL A 98 -2.31 14.37 -3.72
C VAL A 98 -2.61 15.72 -3.08
N MET A 99 -3.58 15.74 -2.17
CA MET A 99 -3.99 16.93 -1.42
C MET A 99 -3.21 17.08 -0.11
N CYS A 100 -3.05 15.96 0.62
CA CYS A 100 -2.28 15.91 1.85
C CYS A 100 -1.87 14.47 2.18
N ALA A 101 -1.01 14.31 3.19
CA ALA A 101 -0.57 13.00 3.69
C ALA A 101 -0.66 12.91 5.21
N LYS A 102 -0.61 11.69 5.73
CA LYS A 102 -0.62 11.40 7.18
C LYS A 102 0.42 10.35 7.53
N VAL A 103 1.13 10.61 8.61
CA VAL A 103 2.03 9.67 9.31
C VAL A 103 1.69 9.66 10.80
N THR A 104 2.03 8.58 11.51
CA THR A 104 1.84 8.50 12.97
C THR A 104 3.06 9.02 13.68
N ASP A 105 4.21 8.38 13.49
CA ASP A 105 5.45 8.65 14.23
C ASP A 105 6.40 9.61 13.50
N GLY A 106 6.24 9.77 12.19
CA GLY A 106 6.99 10.70 11.36
C GLY A 106 7.51 10.08 10.06
N ARG A 107 7.81 10.95 9.11
CA ARG A 107 8.26 10.58 7.76
C ARG A 107 9.41 9.54 7.76
N GLY A 108 10.47 9.76 8.53
CA GLY A 108 11.65 8.88 8.57
C GLY A 108 11.49 7.61 9.40
N LYS A 109 10.29 7.31 9.91
CA LYS A 109 10.04 6.12 10.74
C LYS A 109 9.59 4.92 9.89
N PRO A 110 9.92 3.68 10.30
CA PRO A 110 9.53 2.45 9.61
C PRO A 110 8.04 2.13 9.85
N GLU A 111 7.17 3.02 9.38
CA GLU A 111 5.71 2.93 9.47
C GLU A 111 5.08 3.11 8.08
N THR A 112 3.84 2.64 7.95
CA THR A 112 2.98 2.97 6.81
C THR A 112 2.61 4.45 6.82
N PHE A 113 2.18 4.98 5.68
CA PHE A 113 1.66 6.34 5.60
C PHE A 113 0.43 6.38 4.72
N TYR A 114 -0.35 7.44 4.86
CA TYR A 114 -1.54 7.65 4.04
C TYR A 114 -1.34 8.84 3.13
N VAL A 115 -1.86 8.73 1.90
CA VAL A 115 -2.02 9.85 0.99
C VAL A 115 -3.49 9.99 0.64
N PHE A 116 -3.95 11.23 0.54
CA PHE A 116 -5.34 11.57 0.34
C PHE A 116 -5.47 12.37 -0.95
N THR A 117 -6.28 11.89 -1.87
CA THR A 117 -6.71 12.63 -3.06
C THR A 117 -8.08 13.24 -2.81
N HIS A 118 -8.64 13.90 -3.83
CA HIS A 118 -10.00 14.42 -3.75
C HIS A 118 -11.03 13.32 -3.47
N ASP A 119 -10.90 12.21 -4.20
CA ASP A 119 -11.93 11.14 -4.23
C ASP A 119 -11.62 9.99 -3.27
N ASP A 120 -10.35 9.73 -2.97
CA ASP A 120 -9.92 8.51 -2.30
C ASP A 120 -8.75 8.69 -1.34
N ALA A 121 -8.56 7.70 -0.47
CA ALA A 121 -7.36 7.57 0.35
C ALA A 121 -6.59 6.28 0.04
N PHE A 122 -5.27 6.34 0.20
CA PHE A 122 -4.39 5.20 0.03
C PHE A 122 -3.51 5.06 1.26
N MET A 123 -3.57 3.90 1.92
CA MET A 123 -2.51 3.49 2.84
C MET A 123 -1.40 2.86 2.02
N LEU A 124 -0.16 3.31 2.21
CA LEU A 124 1.02 2.87 1.49
C LEU A 124 2.06 2.33 2.47
N ALA A 125 2.59 1.16 2.15
CA ALA A 125 3.65 0.50 2.88
C ALA A 125 4.71 -0.02 1.89
N PRO A 126 5.66 0.84 1.46
CA PRO A 126 6.84 0.39 0.74
C PRO A 126 7.64 -0.56 1.62
N ILE A 127 7.90 -1.77 1.15
CA ILE A 127 8.57 -2.84 1.89
C ILE A 127 9.78 -3.36 1.13
N THR A 128 10.74 -3.89 1.88
CA THR A 128 11.83 -4.71 1.37
C THR A 128 11.30 -6.11 1.03
N PRO A 129 12.03 -6.94 0.26
CA PRO A 129 11.63 -8.32 -0.01
C PRO A 129 11.45 -9.20 1.24
N ARG A 130 11.95 -8.76 2.40
CA ARG A 130 11.76 -9.42 3.70
C ARG A 130 10.56 -8.90 4.49
N GLY A 131 9.76 -8.00 3.91
CA GLY A 131 8.54 -7.46 4.51
C GLY A 131 8.74 -6.27 5.46
N ALA A 132 9.97 -5.85 5.77
CA ALA A 132 10.22 -4.66 6.58
C ALA A 132 10.01 -3.38 5.77
N ILE A 133 9.51 -2.29 6.39
CA ILE A 133 9.33 -0.99 5.73
C ILE A 133 10.65 -0.51 5.12
N ASN A 134 10.62 -0.22 3.81
CA ASN A 134 11.73 0.33 3.06
C ASN A 134 11.77 1.85 3.21
N VAL A 135 12.32 2.32 4.33
CA VAL A 135 12.39 3.76 4.67
C VAL A 135 13.03 4.60 3.55
N PRO A 136 14.17 4.22 2.94
CA PRO A 136 14.75 4.99 1.84
C PRO A 136 13.80 5.17 0.64
N MET A 137 13.02 4.15 0.30
CA MET A 137 12.02 4.27 -0.78
C MET A 137 10.80 5.05 -0.34
N LYS A 138 10.33 4.88 0.90
CA LYS A 138 9.26 5.71 1.48
C LYS A 138 9.63 7.19 1.40
N ASP A 139 10.87 7.57 1.73
CA ASP A 139 11.32 8.96 1.65
C ASP A 139 11.26 9.51 0.23
N LYS A 140 11.74 8.77 -0.77
CA LYS A 140 11.67 9.18 -2.18
C LYS A 140 10.23 9.34 -2.67
N ILE A 141 9.34 8.42 -2.26
CA ILE A 141 7.91 8.50 -2.60
C ILE A 141 7.28 9.74 -1.95
N PHE A 142 7.62 10.01 -0.68
CA PHE A 142 7.22 11.23 0.03
C PHE A 142 7.68 12.50 -0.69
N ASP A 143 8.96 12.57 -1.07
CA ASP A 143 9.52 13.73 -1.77
C ASP A 143 8.80 13.99 -3.09
N TYR A 144 8.48 12.94 -3.85
CA TYR A 144 7.74 13.09 -5.10
C TYR A 144 6.29 13.52 -4.86
N LEU A 145 5.53 12.74 -4.08
CA LEU A 145 4.08 12.94 -3.91
C LEU A 145 3.75 14.27 -3.22
N LEU A 146 4.68 14.79 -2.42
CA LEU A 146 4.50 16.02 -1.65
C LEU A 146 5.41 17.17 -2.11
N SER A 147 5.93 17.08 -3.34
CA SER A 147 6.83 18.11 -3.90
C SER A 147 6.16 19.47 -4.10
N HIS A 148 4.83 19.55 -4.09
CA HIS A 148 4.08 20.80 -4.08
C HIS A 148 3.83 21.35 -2.67
N GLN A 149 4.57 20.87 -1.66
CA GLN A 149 4.47 21.32 -0.26
C GLN A 149 3.09 21.05 0.35
N GLN A 150 2.45 19.96 -0.06
CA GLN A 150 1.20 19.52 0.53
C GLN A 150 1.36 19.25 2.03
N LYS A 151 0.28 19.49 2.79
CA LYS A 151 0.30 19.32 4.24
C LYS A 151 0.54 17.86 4.62
N VAL A 152 1.39 17.67 5.63
CA VAL A 152 1.60 16.36 6.27
C VAL A 152 1.11 16.44 7.70
N PHE A 153 0.07 15.68 8.01
CA PHE A 153 -0.41 15.51 9.36
C PHE A 153 0.44 14.49 10.11
N THR A 154 0.74 14.75 11.39
CA THR A 154 1.56 13.88 12.25
C THR A 154 0.84 13.57 13.56
N GLY A 155 1.14 12.45 14.23
CA GLY A 155 0.54 12.11 15.53
C GLY A 155 -1.00 12.04 15.52
N ILE A 156 -1.66 12.89 16.31
CA ILE A 156 -3.13 12.95 16.40
C ILE A 156 -3.78 13.90 15.40
N GLU A 157 -2.99 14.71 14.69
CA GLU A 157 -3.49 15.67 13.72
C GLU A 157 -4.07 14.96 12.49
N GLY A 158 -5.01 15.64 11.81
CA GLY A 158 -5.59 15.14 10.57
C GLY A 158 -6.32 13.82 10.77
N SER A 159 -7.08 13.68 11.86
CA SER A 159 -7.92 12.50 12.09
C SER A 159 -8.79 12.24 10.86
N PHE A 160 -8.60 11.07 10.28
CA PHE A 160 -9.21 10.66 9.00
C PHE A 160 -10.08 9.41 9.19
N VAL A 161 -10.31 9.00 10.44
CA VAL A 161 -11.15 7.87 10.80
C VAL A 161 -12.39 8.41 11.52
N LYS A 162 -13.57 8.05 11.03
CA LYS A 162 -14.86 8.46 11.59
C LYS A 162 -15.69 7.24 11.96
N LEU A 163 -16.25 7.22 13.17
CA LEU A 163 -17.21 6.19 13.56
C LEU A 163 -18.50 6.32 12.74
N THR A 164 -19.01 5.19 12.26
CA THR A 164 -20.28 5.14 11.51
C THR A 164 -21.51 5.11 12.42
N GLY A 165 -21.33 4.73 13.69
CA GLY A 165 -22.42 4.43 14.62
C GLY A 165 -22.90 2.97 14.57
N ASN A 166 -22.43 2.18 13.60
CA ASN A 166 -22.72 0.76 13.51
C ASN A 166 -21.75 -0.06 14.34
N ARG A 167 -22.20 -1.25 14.76
CA ARG A 167 -21.34 -2.27 15.36
C ARG A 167 -21.35 -3.51 14.49
N VAL A 168 -20.18 -4.10 14.31
CA VAL A 168 -19.97 -5.24 13.44
C VAL A 168 -19.19 -6.33 14.15
N LEU A 169 -19.55 -7.59 13.88
CA LEU A 169 -18.82 -8.73 14.41
C LEU A 169 -17.53 -8.92 13.60
N ARG A 170 -16.37 -8.88 14.28
CA ARG A 170 -15.05 -9.04 13.67
C ARG A 170 -14.21 -10.01 14.49
N TYR A 171 -13.33 -10.73 13.80
CA TYR A 171 -12.27 -11.47 14.48
C TYR A 171 -11.22 -10.47 14.96
N VAL A 172 -10.95 -10.45 16.26
CA VAL A 172 -10.02 -9.50 16.88
C VAL A 172 -8.91 -10.24 17.61
N THR A 173 -7.71 -9.66 17.55
CA THR A 173 -6.54 -10.08 18.32
C THR A 173 -6.13 -8.93 19.22
N VAL A 174 -6.51 -8.99 20.49
CA VAL A 174 -6.13 -7.97 21.49
C VAL A 174 -4.95 -8.51 22.30
N PRO A 175 -3.83 -7.75 22.42
CA PRO A 175 -2.70 -8.18 23.24
C PRO A 175 -3.15 -8.54 24.67
N GLY A 176 -2.73 -9.72 25.14
CA GLY A 176 -3.11 -10.23 26.47
C GLY A 176 -4.45 -10.97 26.54
N TYR A 177 -5.20 -11.06 25.43
CA TYR A 177 -6.47 -11.80 25.36
C TYR A 177 -6.42 -12.89 24.27
N LYS A 178 -7.24 -13.94 24.44
CA LYS A 178 -7.41 -14.96 23.41
C LYS A 178 -8.08 -14.32 22.17
N PRO A 179 -7.56 -14.55 20.95
CA PRO A 179 -8.23 -14.14 19.73
C PRO A 179 -9.65 -14.71 19.64
N GLY A 180 -10.58 -13.95 19.08
CA GLY A 180 -11.97 -14.39 18.96
C GLY A 180 -12.86 -13.38 18.25
N MET A 181 -14.15 -13.72 18.10
CA MET A 181 -15.14 -12.81 17.53
C MET A 181 -15.60 -11.79 18.59
N ALA A 182 -15.58 -10.51 18.24
CA ALA A 182 -16.08 -9.43 19.08
C ALA A 182 -16.89 -8.41 18.26
N ALA A 183 -17.89 -7.79 18.88
CA ALA A 183 -18.63 -6.69 18.30
C ALA A 183 -17.84 -5.38 18.47
N VAL A 184 -17.29 -4.86 17.39
CA VAL A 184 -16.48 -3.62 17.37
C VAL A 184 -17.22 -2.50 16.68
N ASP A 185 -16.89 -1.26 17.03
CA ASP A 185 -17.41 -0.09 16.33
C ASP A 185 -16.86 -0.06 14.89
N GLU A 186 -17.75 0.16 13.94
CA GLU A 186 -17.40 0.28 12.54
C GLU A 186 -16.96 1.70 12.23
N PHE A 187 -15.85 1.83 11.50
CA PHE A 187 -15.29 3.11 11.10
C PHE A 187 -15.21 3.22 9.57
N ALA A 188 -15.26 4.45 9.09
CA ALA A 188 -15.04 4.83 7.70
C ALA A 188 -13.91 5.84 7.60
N ILE A 189 -13.25 5.88 6.45
CA ILE A 189 -12.22 6.88 6.14
C ILE A 189 -12.89 8.16 5.64
N VAL A 190 -12.41 9.32 6.11
CA VAL A 190 -12.84 10.65 5.66
C VAL A 190 -11.63 11.45 5.20
N ASN A 191 -11.82 12.38 4.26
CA ASN A 191 -10.75 13.21 3.74
C ASN A 191 -10.34 14.29 4.78
N PRO A 192 -9.13 14.24 5.38
CA PRO A 192 -8.71 15.22 6.36
C PRO A 192 -8.22 16.53 5.72
N CYS A 193 -7.98 16.56 4.40
CA CYS A 193 -7.38 17.70 3.71
C CYS A 193 -8.38 18.84 3.49
N LEU A 194 -9.69 18.55 3.42
CA LEU A 194 -10.73 19.55 3.16
C LEU A 194 -10.87 20.57 4.30
N GLY A 195 -10.51 20.20 5.53
CA GLY A 195 -10.45 21.12 6.68
C GLY A 195 -9.14 21.93 6.79
N ALA A 196 -8.10 21.56 6.03
CA ALA A 196 -6.79 22.23 6.06
C ALA A 196 -6.75 23.56 5.30
N GLN A 197 -7.83 23.92 4.59
CA GLN A 197 -7.99 25.18 3.87
C GLN A 197 -8.62 26.29 4.71
N GLN A 198 -9.01 26.06 5.97
CA GLN A 198 -9.41 27.16 6.84
C GLN A 198 -8.17 27.87 7.40
N PRO A 199 -7.89 29.14 7.04
CA PRO A 199 -7.01 29.95 7.86
C PRO A 199 -7.62 30.01 9.26
N GLU A 200 -6.77 29.81 10.26
CA GLU A 200 -7.08 30.00 11.67
C GLU A 200 -7.91 31.29 11.84
N PRO A 201 -9.07 31.27 12.52
CA PRO A 201 -9.77 32.51 12.82
C PRO A 201 -8.80 33.34 13.64
N ALA A 202 -8.44 34.53 13.14
CA ALA A 202 -7.66 35.49 13.88
C ALA A 202 -8.29 35.63 15.27
N ALA A 203 -7.52 35.31 16.31
CA ALA A 203 -7.95 35.46 17.69
C ALA A 203 -8.53 36.87 17.87
N GLN A 204 -9.83 36.94 18.14
CA GLN A 204 -10.48 38.18 18.52
C GLN A 204 -10.33 38.36 20.03
N HIS A 205 -9.47 39.33 20.37
CA HIS A 205 -9.30 40.03 21.65
C HIS A 205 -8.63 39.30 22.82
#